data_AF-A0A482VT45-F1
#
_entry.id   AF-A0A482VT45-F1
#
_cell.length_a   1.000
_cell.length_b   1.000
_cell.length_c   1.000
_cell.angle_alpha   90.00
_cell.angle_beta   90.00
_cell.angle_gamma   90.00
#
_symmetry.space_group_name_H-M   'P 1'
#
loop_
_entity.id
_entity.type
_entity.pdbx_description
1 polymer ?
#
loop_
_entity_poly.entity_id
_entity_poly.type
_entity_poly.pdbx_seq_one_letter_code
_entity_poly.pdbx_strand_id
1 'polypeptide(L)'
;MAIVPVFPFICYLVNEDIDVTVAEIQIILNLVTLRATSSMENNYGIAAALKMSENLSVALSHMLLAGTGIYCLIQIKDDSVFLPHATFGIITVHNIIAVWRWGSDQGLRVNDIYNFTSYTQLLFALPCITTTLWLANGYQREISWAWAIVPMIPFVCYLINDFDMTLIEIMVLLNSAAVGAVSFKAGNNFGIAAAVAYAISHFCINRFVVYNCGLCFFAYFSLRALGYGG
;
A
#
# COMPACT_ATOMS: atom_id res chain seq x y z
N MET A 1 27.39 -14.02 0.86
CA MET A 1 26.22 -13.31 1.41
C MET A 1 25.24 -13.15 0.25
N ALA A 2 24.28 -14.07 0.12
CA ALA A 2 23.44 -14.18 -1.06
C ALA A 2 22.23 -13.26 -0.91
N ILE A 3 22.22 -12.17 -1.68
CA ILE A 3 21.01 -11.41 -1.96
C ILE A 3 20.20 -12.28 -2.91
N VAL A 4 19.26 -13.05 -2.35
CA VAL A 4 18.25 -13.76 -3.14
C VAL A 4 17.45 -12.69 -3.90
N PRO A 5 17.36 -12.78 -5.23
CA PRO A 5 16.69 -11.75 -5.99
C PRO A 5 15.18 -11.95 -5.81
N VAL A 6 14.52 -10.96 -5.22
CA VAL A 6 13.04 -10.87 -5.14
C VAL A 6 12.45 -10.51 -6.52
N PHE A 7 13.30 -10.09 -7.46
CA PHE A 7 12.93 -9.59 -8.78
C PHE A 7 12.41 -10.68 -9.76
N PRO A 8 13.04 -11.87 -9.89
CA PRO A 8 12.49 -12.94 -10.73
C PRO A 8 11.19 -13.54 -10.19
N PHE A 9 10.88 -13.42 -8.89
CA PHE A 9 9.62 -13.93 -8.34
C PHE A 9 8.43 -13.03 -8.72
N ILE A 10 8.67 -11.72 -8.85
CA ILE A 10 7.70 -10.76 -9.37
C ILE A 10 7.50 -10.96 -10.87
N CYS A 11 8.57 -11.19 -11.65
CA CYS A 11 8.43 -11.52 -13.08
C CYS A 11 7.78 -12.90 -13.31
N TYR A 12 8.02 -13.88 -12.44
CA TYR A 12 7.43 -15.22 -12.56
C TYR A 12 5.92 -15.24 -12.27
N LEU A 13 5.45 -14.43 -11.31
CA LEU A 13 4.01 -14.26 -11.04
C LEU A 13 3.27 -13.42 -12.09
N VAL A 14 3.98 -12.62 -12.87
CA VAL A 14 3.42 -11.76 -13.95
C VAL A 14 3.34 -12.50 -15.30
N ASN A 15 4.01 -13.64 -15.43
CA ASN A 15 4.16 -14.35 -16.70
C ASN A 15 2.98 -15.25 -17.08
N GLU A 16 1.87 -15.25 -16.34
CA GLU A 16 0.70 -16.07 -16.70
C GLU A 16 -0.55 -15.32 -17.15
N ASP A 17 -0.70 -13.99 -17.08
CA ASP A 17 -1.84 -13.32 -17.78
C ASP A 17 -1.86 -11.77 -17.89
N ILE A 18 -0.77 -11.03 -17.58
CA ILE A 18 -0.80 -9.55 -17.63
C ILE A 18 0.46 -8.95 -18.26
N ASP A 19 0.48 -8.87 -19.61
CA ASP A 19 1.52 -8.19 -20.40
C ASP A 19 1.59 -6.66 -20.17
N VAL A 20 0.55 -6.07 -19.58
CA VAL A 20 0.39 -4.60 -19.51
C VAL A 20 1.31 -3.95 -18.46
N THR A 21 1.64 -4.65 -17.36
CA THR A 21 2.42 -4.06 -16.25
C THR A 21 3.92 -3.97 -16.50
N VAL A 22 4.50 -4.82 -17.36
CA VAL A 22 5.94 -4.83 -17.64
C VAL A 22 6.34 -3.66 -18.53
N ALA A 23 5.50 -3.34 -19.54
CA ALA A 23 5.74 -2.23 -20.44
C ALA A 23 5.75 -0.87 -19.72
N GLU A 24 4.84 -0.66 -18.77
CA GLU A 24 4.75 0.59 -18.01
C GLU A 24 5.92 0.77 -17.03
N ILE A 25 6.34 -0.32 -16.36
CA ILE A 25 7.55 -0.30 -15.52
C ILE A 25 8.80 -0.07 -16.37
N GLN A 26 8.88 -0.67 -17.56
CA GLN A 26 9.98 -0.46 -18.50
C GLN A 26 10.02 0.97 -19.04
N ILE A 27 8.86 1.62 -19.25
CA ILE A 27 8.76 3.04 -19.65
C ILE A 27 9.25 3.94 -18.51
N ILE A 28 8.87 3.67 -17.26
CA ILE A 28 9.35 4.40 -16.08
C ILE A 28 10.87 4.24 -15.94
N LEU A 29 11.40 3.02 -16.10
CA LEU A 29 12.84 2.78 -16.08
C LEU A 29 13.55 3.49 -17.23
N ASN A 30 13.03 3.44 -18.45
CA ASN A 30 13.64 4.07 -19.63
C ASN A 30 13.65 5.60 -19.52
N LEU A 31 12.63 6.21 -18.94
CA LEU A 31 12.59 7.65 -18.65
C LEU A 31 13.63 8.06 -17.59
N VAL A 32 13.89 7.18 -16.62
CA VAL A 32 14.96 7.39 -15.62
C VAL A 32 16.35 7.18 -16.25
N THR A 33 16.51 6.29 -17.23
CA THR A 33 17.80 6.07 -17.92
C THR A 33 18.12 7.18 -18.92
N LEU A 34 17.12 7.74 -19.61
CA LEU A 34 17.28 8.91 -20.49
C LEU A 34 17.76 10.16 -19.73
N ARG A 35 17.55 10.18 -18.40
CA ARG A 35 17.97 11.20 -17.42
C ARG A 35 19.49 11.27 -17.22
N ALA A 36 20.24 10.23 -17.60
CA ALA A 36 21.68 10.13 -17.37
C ALA A 36 22.54 10.71 -18.50
N THR A 37 21.94 11.04 -19.65
CA THR A 37 22.70 11.42 -20.87
C THR A 37 22.58 12.89 -21.29
N SER A 38 21.75 13.72 -20.64
CA SER A 38 21.65 15.15 -20.98
C SER A 38 22.66 16.01 -20.20
N SER A 39 23.66 16.49 -20.93
CA SER A 39 24.84 17.25 -20.50
C SER A 39 24.56 18.57 -19.77
N MET A 40 25.50 18.91 -18.89
CA MET A 40 25.68 20.14 -18.12
C MET A 40 25.60 21.42 -18.96
N GLU A 41 24.60 22.28 -18.71
CA GLU A 41 24.76 23.75 -18.81
C GLU A 41 23.59 24.59 -18.24
N ASN A 42 22.56 24.01 -17.59
CA ASN A 42 21.50 24.82 -16.98
C ASN A 42 20.97 24.21 -15.68
N ASN A 43 21.70 24.41 -14.58
CA ASN A 43 21.44 23.77 -13.28
C ASN A 43 20.03 24.03 -12.72
N TYR A 44 19.43 25.18 -12.99
CA TYR A 44 18.06 25.50 -12.55
C TYR A 44 16.99 24.79 -13.39
N GLY A 45 17.14 24.74 -14.71
CA GLY A 45 16.22 24.04 -15.60
C GLY A 45 16.23 22.53 -15.37
N ILE A 46 17.41 21.97 -15.13
CA ILE A 46 17.57 20.54 -14.81
C ILE A 46 16.89 20.23 -13.47
N ALA A 47 17.12 21.01 -12.40
CA ALA A 47 16.48 20.76 -11.10
C ALA A 47 14.95 20.81 -11.17
N ALA A 48 14.37 21.75 -11.93
CA ALA A 48 12.94 21.82 -12.14
C ALA A 48 12.39 20.60 -12.91
N ALA A 49 13.05 20.18 -13.99
CA ALA A 49 12.70 18.99 -14.75
C ALA A 49 12.83 17.71 -13.91
N LEU A 50 13.87 17.60 -13.08
CA LEU A 50 14.09 16.49 -12.16
C LEU A 50 12.95 16.38 -11.13
N LYS A 51 12.55 17.51 -10.53
CA LYS A 51 11.45 17.57 -9.57
C LYS A 51 10.10 17.23 -10.22
N MET A 52 9.87 17.71 -11.45
CA MET A 52 8.66 17.38 -12.21
C MET A 52 8.58 15.88 -12.53
N SER A 53 9.69 15.27 -12.94
CA SER A 53 9.77 13.82 -13.20
C SER A 53 9.52 12.99 -11.95
N GLU A 54 10.04 13.41 -10.79
CA GLU A 54 9.82 12.74 -9.51
C GLU A 54 8.35 12.81 -9.07
N ASN A 55 7.75 14.00 -9.13
CA ASN A 55 6.33 14.19 -8.83
C ASN A 55 5.43 13.33 -9.73
N LEU A 56 5.75 13.25 -11.02
CA LEU A 56 5.02 12.40 -11.96
C LEU A 56 5.12 10.92 -11.58
N SER A 57 6.31 10.42 -11.25
CA SER A 57 6.50 9.03 -10.84
C SER A 57 5.74 8.69 -9.55
N VAL A 58 5.76 9.61 -8.57
CA VAL A 58 4.98 9.48 -7.33
C VAL A 58 3.48 9.47 -7.62
N ALA A 59 2.98 10.40 -8.43
CA ALA A 59 1.58 10.46 -8.83
C ALA A 59 1.14 9.18 -9.55
N LEU A 60 1.93 8.66 -10.50
CA LEU A 60 1.63 7.40 -11.20
C LEU A 60 1.58 6.21 -10.25
N SER A 61 2.49 6.12 -9.27
CA SER A 61 2.46 5.04 -8.29
C SER A 61 1.20 5.07 -7.40
N HIS A 62 0.74 6.26 -7.02
CA HIS A 62 -0.54 6.42 -6.32
C HIS A 62 -1.73 6.10 -7.22
N MET A 63 -1.67 6.48 -8.51
CA MET A 63 -2.72 6.13 -9.47
C MET A 63 -2.86 4.61 -9.61
N LEU A 64 -1.74 3.88 -9.69
CA LEU A 64 -1.73 2.42 -9.73
C LEU A 64 -2.37 1.82 -8.47
N LEU A 65 -1.97 2.27 -7.28
CA LEU A 65 -2.51 1.78 -6.01
C LEU A 65 -4.00 2.13 -5.83
N ALA A 66 -4.44 3.31 -6.27
CA ALA A 66 -5.85 3.67 -6.31
C ALA A 66 -6.64 2.71 -7.22
N GLY A 67 -6.10 2.42 -8.41
CA GLY A 67 -6.67 1.44 -9.35
C GLY A 67 -6.76 0.04 -8.74
N THR A 68 -5.72 -0.43 -8.06
CA THR A 68 -5.75 -1.71 -7.33
C THR A 68 -6.82 -1.72 -6.24
N GLY A 69 -6.96 -0.64 -5.47
CA GLY A 69 -8.03 -0.51 -4.47
C GLY A 69 -9.43 -0.55 -5.08
N ILE A 70 -9.65 0.14 -6.21
CA ILE A 70 -10.92 0.12 -6.96
C ILE A 70 -11.23 -1.29 -7.46
N TYR A 71 -10.24 -1.97 -8.04
CA TYR A 71 -10.38 -3.36 -8.47
C TYR A 71 -10.81 -4.25 -7.30
N CYS A 72 -10.16 -4.13 -6.13
CA CYS A 72 -10.54 -4.90 -4.95
C CYS A 72 -11.97 -4.60 -4.49
N LEU A 73 -12.39 -3.33 -4.47
CA LEU A 73 -13.77 -2.93 -4.14
C LEU A 73 -14.81 -3.52 -5.10
N ILE A 74 -14.53 -3.53 -6.40
CA ILE A 74 -15.42 -4.13 -7.40
C ILE A 74 -15.60 -5.62 -7.14
N GLN A 75 -14.53 -6.32 -6.76
CA GLN A 75 -14.54 -7.76 -6.51
C GLN A 75 -15.35 -8.17 -5.26
N ILE A 76 -15.49 -7.27 -4.28
CA ILE A 76 -16.23 -7.55 -3.03
C ILE A 76 -17.57 -6.81 -2.93
N LYS A 77 -18.00 -6.10 -3.98
CA LYS A 77 -19.12 -5.16 -3.94
C LYS A 77 -20.45 -5.77 -3.46
N ASP A 78 -20.66 -7.05 -3.75
CA ASP A 78 -21.92 -7.76 -3.47
C ASP A 78 -21.91 -8.43 -2.08
N ASP A 79 -20.78 -8.40 -1.38
CA ASP A 79 -20.61 -9.03 -0.08
C ASP A 79 -20.75 -8.06 1.09
N SER A 80 -21.34 -8.54 2.18
CA SER A 80 -21.57 -7.75 3.40
C SER A 80 -20.34 -7.62 4.31
N VAL A 81 -19.13 -7.64 3.74
CA VAL A 81 -17.87 -7.57 4.48
C VAL A 81 -17.41 -6.12 4.67
N PHE A 82 -17.86 -5.48 5.74
CA PHE A 82 -17.59 -4.05 6.00
C PHE A 82 -16.10 -3.68 6.10
N LEU A 83 -15.28 -4.50 6.76
CA LEU A 83 -13.88 -4.18 7.04
C LEU A 83 -12.95 -4.22 5.80
N PRO A 84 -13.09 -5.20 4.88
CA PRO A 84 -12.40 -5.14 3.58
C PRO A 84 -12.82 -3.93 2.75
N HIS A 85 -14.12 -3.58 2.72
CA HIS A 85 -14.59 -2.36 2.06
C HIS A 85 -13.93 -1.11 2.64
N ALA A 86 -13.86 -0.99 3.97
CA ALA A 86 -13.16 0.10 4.63
C ALA A 86 -11.67 0.14 4.25
N THR A 87 -11.00 -1.01 4.24
CA THR A 87 -9.58 -1.12 3.85
C THR A 87 -9.33 -0.60 2.44
N PHE A 88 -10.00 -1.19 1.46
CA PHE A 88 -9.78 -0.85 0.05
C PHE A 88 -10.30 0.55 -0.27
N GLY A 89 -11.39 0.99 0.38
CA GLY A 89 -11.90 2.34 0.30
C GLY A 89 -10.90 3.39 0.81
N ILE A 90 -10.30 3.18 1.99
CA ILE A 90 -9.29 4.07 2.55
C ILE A 90 -8.07 4.14 1.60
N ILE A 91 -7.60 2.99 1.10
CA ILE A 91 -6.52 2.94 0.11
C ILE A 91 -6.89 3.77 -1.12
N THR A 92 -8.04 3.51 -1.74
CA THR A 92 -8.48 4.23 -2.94
C THR A 92 -8.57 5.74 -2.69
N VAL A 93 -9.26 6.17 -1.64
CA VAL A 93 -9.47 7.58 -1.34
C VAL A 93 -8.15 8.29 -1.07
N HIS A 94 -7.29 7.72 -0.22
CA HIS A 94 -5.98 8.29 0.06
C HIS A 94 -5.15 8.48 -1.22
N ASN A 95 -5.14 7.45 -2.07
CA ASN A 95 -4.33 7.46 -3.28
C ASN A 95 -4.89 8.39 -4.36
N ILE A 96 -6.20 8.63 -4.43
CA ILE A 96 -6.78 9.67 -5.30
C ILE A 96 -6.35 11.06 -4.82
N ILE A 97 -6.42 11.32 -3.51
CA ILE A 97 -5.97 12.59 -2.91
C ILE A 97 -4.47 12.80 -3.17
N ALA A 98 -3.69 11.74 -3.08
CA ALA A 98 -2.27 11.74 -3.43
C ALA A 98 -2.03 12.11 -4.90
N VAL A 99 -2.70 11.46 -5.85
CA VAL A 99 -2.61 11.82 -7.28
C VAL A 99 -2.87 13.30 -7.48
N TRP A 100 -3.88 13.85 -6.80
CA TRP A 100 -4.16 15.28 -6.86
C TRP A 100 -3.02 16.13 -6.24
N ARG A 101 -2.49 15.74 -5.09
CA ARG A 101 -1.37 16.43 -4.42
C ARG A 101 -0.12 16.54 -5.29
N TRP A 102 0.26 15.46 -5.99
CA TRP A 102 1.48 15.44 -6.79
C TRP A 102 1.27 15.80 -8.27
N GLY A 103 0.03 15.67 -8.77
CA GLY A 103 -0.32 15.93 -10.16
C GLY A 103 -0.89 17.33 -10.43
N SER A 104 -1.11 18.16 -9.41
CA SER A 104 -1.67 19.51 -9.57
C SER A 104 -0.79 20.59 -8.95
N ASP A 105 -0.76 21.76 -9.60
CA ASP A 105 -0.12 22.98 -9.07
C ASP A 105 -0.76 23.45 -7.74
N GLN A 106 -1.98 23.01 -7.42
CA GLN A 106 -2.67 23.32 -6.17
C GLN A 106 -2.41 22.30 -5.05
N GLY A 107 -1.49 21.35 -5.24
CA GLY A 107 -1.27 20.22 -4.32
C GLY A 107 -0.99 20.60 -2.85
N LEU A 108 -0.44 21.78 -2.59
CA LEU A 108 -0.21 22.26 -1.22
C LEU A 108 -1.50 22.50 -0.43
N ARG A 109 -2.62 22.79 -1.10
CA ARG A 109 -3.92 23.05 -0.44
C ARG A 109 -4.56 21.78 0.12
N VAL A 110 -4.17 20.61 -0.38
CA VAL A 110 -4.68 19.31 0.06
C VAL A 110 -3.72 18.59 1.02
N ASN A 111 -2.67 19.27 1.50
CA ASN A 111 -1.62 18.67 2.32
C ASN A 111 -2.17 18.10 3.65
N ASP A 112 -3.07 18.82 4.31
CA ASP A 112 -3.63 18.38 5.60
C ASP A 112 -4.55 17.16 5.41
N ILE A 113 -5.38 17.19 4.36
CA ILE A 113 -6.24 16.07 3.98
C ILE A 113 -5.39 14.85 3.59
N TYR A 114 -4.31 15.08 2.83
CA TYR A 114 -3.37 14.03 2.47
C TYR A 114 -2.74 13.40 3.71
N ASN A 115 -2.24 14.20 4.66
CA ASN A 115 -1.61 13.69 5.88
C ASN A 115 -2.62 12.90 6.72
N PHE A 116 -3.83 13.42 6.89
CA PHE A 116 -4.90 12.74 7.61
C PHE A 116 -5.27 11.39 6.98
N THR A 117 -5.46 11.36 5.65
CA THR A 117 -5.79 10.11 4.95
C THR A 117 -4.63 9.14 4.87
N SER A 118 -3.39 9.63 4.77
CA SER A 118 -2.17 8.81 4.84
C SER A 118 -2.11 8.08 6.18
N TYR A 119 -2.37 8.84 7.23
CA TYR A 119 -2.39 8.32 8.59
C TYR A 119 -3.50 7.29 8.81
N THR A 120 -4.70 7.57 8.28
CA THR A 120 -5.83 6.65 8.32
C THR A 120 -5.53 5.34 7.58
N GLN A 121 -4.89 5.43 6.40
CA GLN A 121 -4.46 4.25 5.64
C GLN A 121 -3.44 3.42 6.43
N LEU A 122 -2.45 4.07 7.05
CA LEU A 122 -1.43 3.39 7.84
C LEU A 122 -2.04 2.65 9.04
N LEU A 123 -2.98 3.27 9.74
CA LEU A 123 -3.57 2.69 10.94
C LEU A 123 -4.62 1.63 10.67
N PHE A 124 -5.43 1.75 9.60
CA PHE A 124 -6.61 0.90 9.44
C PHE A 124 -6.55 -0.11 8.31
N ALA A 125 -5.66 0.06 7.32
CA ALA A 125 -5.63 -0.85 6.17
C ALA A 125 -5.32 -2.31 6.58
N LEU A 126 -4.22 -2.52 7.31
CA LEU A 126 -3.84 -3.85 7.75
C LEU A 126 -4.73 -4.41 8.88
N PRO A 127 -5.11 -3.63 9.91
CA PRO A 127 -5.89 -4.18 11.03
C PRO A 127 -7.33 -4.58 10.66
N CYS A 128 -7.94 -3.91 9.69
CA CYS A 128 -9.24 -4.33 9.15
C CYS A 128 -9.16 -5.67 8.42
N ILE A 129 -8.11 -5.91 7.62
CA ILE A 129 -7.85 -7.22 7.00
C ILE A 129 -7.55 -8.28 8.06
N THR A 130 -6.73 -7.93 9.06
CA THR A 130 -6.41 -8.81 10.20
C THR A 130 -7.68 -9.30 10.89
N THR A 131 -8.55 -8.38 11.26
CA THR A 131 -9.84 -8.68 11.91
C THR A 131 -10.69 -9.60 11.03
N THR A 132 -10.77 -9.31 9.73
CA THR A 132 -11.59 -10.11 8.79
C THR A 132 -11.06 -11.53 8.67
N LEU A 133 -9.75 -11.71 8.55
CA LEU A 133 -9.14 -13.05 8.46
C LEU A 133 -9.33 -13.84 9.75
N TRP A 134 -9.24 -13.20 10.92
CA TRP A 134 -9.53 -13.86 12.19
C TRP A 134 -10.99 -14.30 12.29
N LEU A 135 -11.94 -13.45 11.92
CA LEU A 135 -13.36 -13.80 11.88
C LEU A 135 -13.64 -14.94 10.89
N ALA A 136 -13.07 -14.89 9.69
CA ALA A 136 -13.23 -15.91 8.66
C ALA A 136 -12.70 -17.29 9.09
N ASN A 137 -11.68 -17.31 9.96
CA ASN A 137 -11.12 -18.54 10.53
C ASN A 137 -11.83 -19.02 11.81
N GLY A 138 -12.98 -18.44 12.16
CA GLY A 138 -13.82 -18.89 13.28
C GLY A 138 -13.29 -18.51 14.66
N TYR A 139 -12.36 -17.55 14.77
CA TYR A 139 -11.92 -17.05 16.06
C TYR A 139 -13.01 -16.23 16.76
N GLN A 140 -12.93 -16.20 18.09
CA GLN A 140 -13.86 -15.46 18.93
C GLN A 140 -13.98 -13.99 18.49
N ARG A 141 -15.22 -13.50 18.35
CA ARG A 141 -15.54 -12.19 17.78
C ARG A 141 -14.84 -11.06 18.56
N GLU A 142 -14.87 -11.11 19.88
CA GLU A 142 -14.29 -10.08 20.74
C GLU A 142 -12.78 -9.91 20.50
N ILE A 143 -12.05 -11.03 20.39
CA ILE A 143 -10.60 -11.03 20.15
C ILE A 143 -10.30 -10.54 18.73
N SER A 144 -11.08 -10.99 17.74
CA SER A 144 -10.90 -10.58 16.35
C SER A 144 -11.10 -9.07 16.18
N TRP A 145 -12.14 -8.49 16.79
CA TRP A 145 -12.43 -7.05 16.70
C TRP A 145 -11.42 -6.17 17.43
N ALA A 146 -10.69 -6.70 18.41
CA ALA A 146 -9.64 -5.96 19.09
C ALA A 146 -8.59 -5.44 18.08
N TRP A 147 -8.28 -6.20 17.03
CA TRP A 147 -7.32 -5.79 16.01
C TRP A 147 -7.74 -4.51 15.29
N ALA A 148 -9.01 -4.34 14.93
CA ALA A 148 -9.52 -3.10 14.32
C ALA A 148 -9.74 -1.95 15.31
N ILE A 149 -9.98 -2.24 16.59
CA ILE A 149 -10.27 -1.23 17.62
C ILE A 149 -9.00 -0.61 18.20
N VAL A 150 -7.96 -1.41 18.47
CA VAL A 150 -6.70 -0.92 19.08
C VAL A 150 -6.07 0.25 18.29
N PRO A 151 -6.10 0.29 16.94
CA PRO A 151 -5.64 1.44 16.15
C PRO A 151 -6.34 2.76 16.42
N MET A 152 -7.50 2.74 17.09
CA MET A 152 -8.16 3.97 17.54
C MET A 152 -7.31 4.72 18.57
N ILE A 153 -6.46 4.04 19.35
CA ILE A 153 -5.61 4.69 20.36
C ILE A 153 -4.62 5.67 19.71
N PRO A 154 -3.69 5.24 18.83
CA PRO A 154 -2.81 6.19 18.14
C PRO A 154 -3.61 7.18 17.27
N PHE A 155 -4.77 6.78 16.73
CA PHE A 155 -5.63 7.69 15.99
C PHE A 155 -6.11 8.88 16.84
N VAL A 156 -6.59 8.62 18.06
CA VAL A 156 -7.00 9.67 18.99
C VAL A 156 -5.81 10.51 19.42
N CYS A 157 -4.66 9.89 19.70
CA CYS A 157 -3.42 10.61 20.05
C CYS A 157 -2.99 11.58 18.94
N TYR A 158 -3.09 11.18 17.67
CA TYR A 158 -2.84 12.07 16.53
C TYR A 158 -3.78 13.28 16.50
N LEU A 159 -5.08 13.10 16.80
CA LEU A 159 -6.06 14.19 16.81
C LEU A 159 -5.81 15.23 17.91
N ILE A 160 -5.15 14.83 19.01
CA ILE A 160 -4.76 15.74 20.11
C ILE A 160 -3.31 16.25 19.99
N ASN A 161 -2.64 15.99 18.87
CA ASN A 161 -1.23 16.33 18.60
C ASN A 161 -0.21 15.65 19.54
N ASP A 162 -0.52 14.48 20.10
CA ASP A 162 0.38 13.68 20.95
C ASP A 162 0.88 12.44 20.18
N PHE A 163 1.53 12.69 19.06
CA PHE A 163 1.82 11.67 18.06
C PHE A 163 3.11 10.88 18.37
N ASP A 164 2.99 9.56 18.48
CA ASP A 164 4.12 8.64 18.66
C ASP A 164 4.25 7.65 17.49
N MET A 165 5.31 7.82 16.69
CA MET A 165 5.65 6.90 15.59
C MET A 165 5.97 5.49 16.07
N THR A 166 6.60 5.33 17.24
CA THR A 166 6.98 4.04 17.77
C THR A 166 5.75 3.20 18.09
N LEU A 167 4.67 3.81 18.61
CA LEU A 167 3.41 3.12 18.83
C LEU A 167 2.84 2.56 17.52
N ILE A 168 2.88 3.34 16.44
CA ILE A 168 2.36 2.92 15.13
C ILE A 168 3.19 1.78 14.55
N GLU A 169 4.53 1.86 14.62
CA GLU A 169 5.43 0.81 14.16
C GLU A 169 5.19 -0.51 14.89
N ILE A 170 5.05 -0.47 16.21
CA ILE A 170 4.71 -1.65 17.02
C ILE A 170 3.37 -2.24 16.56
N MET A 171 2.38 -1.38 16.29
CA MET A 171 1.06 -1.83 15.86
C MET A 171 1.05 -2.45 14.46
N VAL A 172 1.80 -1.88 13.52
CA VAL A 172 1.99 -2.47 12.19
C VAL A 172 2.66 -3.83 12.34
N LEU A 173 3.74 -3.92 13.13
CA LEU A 173 4.45 -5.19 13.36
C LEU A 173 3.53 -6.26 13.97
N LEU A 174 2.77 -5.91 15.01
CA LEU A 174 1.85 -6.83 15.69
C LEU A 174 0.73 -7.31 14.76
N ASN A 175 0.13 -6.42 13.96
CA ASN A 175 -0.90 -6.82 13.00
C ASN A 175 -0.31 -7.67 11.87
N SER A 176 0.88 -7.34 11.36
CA SER A 176 1.55 -8.16 10.34
C SER A 176 1.85 -9.56 10.88
N ALA A 177 2.34 -9.66 12.12
CA ALA A 177 2.56 -10.95 12.78
C ALA A 177 1.25 -11.71 13.00
N ALA A 178 0.16 -11.03 13.39
CA ALA A 178 -1.14 -11.65 13.60
C ALA A 178 -1.77 -12.18 12.31
N VAL A 179 -1.67 -11.44 11.20
CA VAL A 179 -2.07 -11.92 9.86
C VAL A 179 -1.22 -13.12 9.47
N GLY A 180 0.11 -13.02 9.58
CA GLY A 180 1.01 -14.11 9.24
C GLY A 180 0.68 -15.39 10.03
N ALA A 181 0.47 -15.28 11.34
CA ALA A 181 0.17 -16.41 12.22
C ALA A 181 -1.19 -17.05 11.91
N VAL A 182 -2.25 -16.23 11.77
CA VAL A 182 -3.59 -16.78 11.48
C VAL A 182 -3.64 -17.43 10.11
N SER A 183 -2.99 -16.82 9.12
CA SER A 183 -2.93 -17.33 7.75
C SER A 183 -2.09 -18.59 7.63
N PHE A 184 -0.97 -18.67 8.36
CA PHE A 184 -0.15 -19.88 8.42
C PHE A 184 -0.94 -21.07 9.00
N LYS A 185 -1.64 -20.86 10.12
CA LYS A 185 -2.46 -21.92 10.73
C LYS A 185 -3.63 -22.36 9.83
N ALA A 186 -4.14 -21.46 8.99
CA ALA A 186 -5.21 -21.72 8.04
C ALA A 186 -4.74 -22.32 6.70
N GLY A 187 -3.42 -22.45 6.46
CA GLY A 187 -2.89 -22.82 5.14
C GLY A 187 -3.14 -21.77 4.06
N ASN A 188 -3.39 -20.51 4.44
CA ASN A 188 -3.70 -19.40 3.54
C ASN A 188 -2.41 -18.66 3.14
N ASN A 189 -1.73 -19.15 2.11
CA ASN A 189 -0.46 -18.58 1.63
C ASN A 189 -0.59 -17.11 1.19
N PHE A 190 -1.75 -16.70 0.67
CA PHE A 190 -1.99 -15.32 0.27
C PHE A 190 -2.01 -14.37 1.46
N GLY A 191 -2.58 -14.78 2.60
CA GLY A 191 -2.55 -13.95 3.81
C GLY A 191 -1.13 -13.77 4.37
N ILE A 192 -0.29 -14.81 4.29
CA ILE A 192 1.14 -14.70 4.62
C ILE A 192 1.83 -13.71 3.68
N ALA A 193 1.58 -13.82 2.37
CA ALA A 193 2.15 -12.91 1.38
C ALA A 193 1.70 -11.45 1.60
N ALA A 194 0.43 -11.22 1.97
CA ALA A 194 -0.08 -9.90 2.33
C ALA A 194 0.64 -9.31 3.55
N ALA A 195 0.82 -10.10 4.62
CA ALA A 195 1.55 -9.68 5.81
C ALA A 195 3.00 -9.29 5.50
N VAL A 196 3.70 -10.12 4.72
CA VAL A 196 5.08 -9.88 4.31
C VAL A 196 5.19 -8.65 3.41
N ALA A 197 4.30 -8.51 2.42
CA ALA A 197 4.26 -7.36 1.53
C ALA A 197 4.08 -6.06 2.32
N TYR A 198 3.14 -6.02 3.27
CA TYR A 198 2.91 -4.85 4.11
C TYR A 198 4.12 -4.54 5.00
N ALA A 199 4.69 -5.55 5.68
CA ALA A 199 5.83 -5.37 6.58
C ALA A 199 7.09 -4.89 5.83
N ILE A 200 7.42 -5.49 4.68
CA ILE A 200 8.56 -5.06 3.86
C ILE A 200 8.34 -3.63 3.35
N SER A 201 7.12 -3.32 2.90
CA SER A 201 6.78 -1.95 2.47
C SER A 201 7.03 -0.95 3.59
N HIS A 202 6.54 -1.25 4.79
CA HIS A 202 6.61 -0.32 5.91
C HIS A 202 8.02 -0.17 6.49
N PHE A 203 8.75 -1.26 6.74
CA PHE A 203 10.01 -1.21 7.48
C PHE A 203 11.27 -1.14 6.60
N CYS A 204 11.20 -1.63 5.36
CA CYS A 204 12.39 -1.79 4.52
C CYS A 204 12.44 -0.79 3.35
N ILE A 205 11.33 -0.15 3.00
CA ILE A 205 11.23 0.67 1.80
C ILE A 205 10.99 2.15 2.15
N ASN A 206 12.01 2.98 1.94
CA ASN A 206 11.95 4.42 2.17
C ASN A 206 11.54 5.24 0.93
N ARG A 207 11.32 4.60 -0.23
CA ARG A 207 10.95 5.28 -1.48
C ARG A 207 9.47 5.13 -1.77
N PHE A 208 8.73 6.26 -1.89
CA PHE A 208 7.28 6.29 -2.12
C PHE A 208 6.79 5.37 -3.26
N VAL A 209 7.48 5.38 -4.39
CA VAL A 209 7.10 4.55 -5.56
C VAL A 209 7.13 3.07 -5.22
N VAL A 210 8.22 2.62 -4.58
CA VAL A 210 8.41 1.21 -4.23
C VAL A 210 7.49 0.82 -3.07
N TYR A 211 7.24 1.75 -2.15
CA TYR A 211 6.28 1.58 -1.05
C TYR A 211 4.87 1.34 -1.58
N ASN A 212 4.41 2.16 -2.54
CA ASN A 212 3.11 2.02 -3.16
C ASN A 212 2.99 0.70 -3.95
N CYS A 213 4.03 0.27 -4.67
CA CYS A 213 4.03 -1.05 -5.31
C CYS A 213 3.86 -2.18 -4.29
N GLY A 214 4.56 -2.10 -3.16
CA GLY A 214 4.41 -3.06 -2.07
C GLY A 214 3.00 -3.07 -1.46
N LEU A 215 2.36 -1.90 -1.36
CA LEU A 215 0.95 -1.80 -0.98
C LEU A 215 -0.01 -2.35 -2.05
N CYS A 216 0.32 -2.27 -3.34
CA CYS A 216 -0.46 -2.94 -4.39
C CYS A 216 -0.45 -4.46 -4.18
N PHE A 217 0.73 -5.04 -3.89
CA PHE A 217 0.85 -6.45 -3.54
C PHE A 217 0.06 -6.80 -2.28
N PHE A 218 0.15 -5.97 -1.23
CA PHE A 218 -0.67 -6.15 -0.04
C PHE A 218 -2.17 -6.16 -0.36
N ALA A 219 -2.67 -5.20 -1.14
CA ALA A 219 -4.10 -5.12 -1.48
C ALA A 219 -4.55 -6.34 -2.28
N TYR A 220 -3.78 -6.73 -3.31
CA TYR A 220 -4.04 -7.91 -4.12
C TYR A 220 -4.03 -9.19 -3.29
N PHE A 221 -2.97 -9.43 -2.49
CA PHE A 221 -2.88 -10.64 -1.68
C PHE A 221 -3.92 -10.67 -0.57
N SER A 222 -4.32 -9.52 -0.01
CA SER A 222 -5.42 -9.44 0.95
C SER A 222 -6.75 -9.85 0.31
N LEU A 223 -7.03 -9.39 -0.90
CA LEU A 223 -8.21 -9.80 -1.65
C LEU A 223 -8.22 -11.32 -1.91
N ARG A 224 -7.11 -11.88 -2.38
CA ARG A 224 -6.96 -13.33 -2.60
C ARG A 224 -7.07 -14.13 -1.29
N ALA A 225 -6.53 -13.61 -0.20
CA ALA A 225 -6.60 -14.23 1.13
C ALA A 225 -8.03 -14.32 1.66
N LEU A 226 -8.91 -13.42 1.23
CA LEU A 226 -10.34 -13.43 1.54
C LEU A 226 -11.16 -14.33 0.60
N GLY A 227 -10.52 -14.96 -0.40
CA GLY A 227 -11.18 -15.90 -1.32
C GLY A 227 -11.69 -15.29 -2.63
N TYR A 228 -11.32 -14.05 -2.94
CA TYR A 228 -11.80 -13.33 -4.14
C TYR A 228 -10.80 -13.35 -5.30
N GLY A 229 -11.29 -12.99 -6.50
CA GLY A 229 -10.47 -12.72 -7.68
C GLY A 229 -9.98 -13.94 -8.45
N GLY A 230 -10.70 -15.07 -8.35
CA GLY A 230 -10.47 -16.28 -9.14
C GLY A 230 -11.10 -16.24 -10.53
#